data_AF-A0A2I0PJQ1-F1
#
_entry.id   AF-A0A2I0PJQ1-F1
#
_cell.length_a   1.000
_cell.length_b   1.000
_cell.length_c   1.000
_cell.angle_alpha   90.00
_cell.angle_beta   90.00
_cell.angle_gamma   90.00
#
_symmetry.space_group_name_H-M   'P 1'
#
loop_
_entity.id
_entity.type
_entity.pdbx_description
1 polymer ?
#
loop_
_entity_poly.entity_id
_entity_poly.type
_entity_poly.pdbx_seq_one_letter_code
_entity_poly.pdbx_strand_id
1 'polypeptide(L)'
;MKAVVFDNSGTLIKRYRALKNIKTGGICDYMNSMDIVDYTGNRALVVLQTDPAECLINARSDQTLYQFITRNNVKFNVSYSSGDISNEDVLNDLKQDSSTINDIQDSIRAVMEKKYNVQICSGSGFIMNLDTGKVEFSITAGGKIFPEVIKVVEELKKRNIEIFIASGDRKKSLEELAKFISIPQSNVFGTASTKRKQEIVKELKENYKVMMVGNGANDILAFKEADIGVLTLQQDEKVPEKVSDAADLIVHNIEEILDIDF
;
A
#
# COMPACT_ATOMS: atom_id res chain seq x y z
N MET A 1 -20.77 7.26 22.31
CA MET A 1 -20.88 7.44 20.85
C MET A 1 -20.18 6.26 20.17
N LYS A 2 -20.44 5.96 18.90
CA LYS A 2 -19.76 4.86 18.19
C LYS A 2 -18.80 5.45 17.15
N ALA A 3 -17.67 4.78 16.92
CA ALA A 3 -16.72 5.13 15.87
C ALA A 3 -16.18 3.89 15.16
N VAL A 4 -15.91 4.02 13.86
CA VAL A 4 -15.19 3.01 13.08
C VAL A 4 -13.86 3.60 12.61
N VAL A 5 -12.78 2.88 12.87
CA VAL A 5 -11.44 3.19 12.37
C VAL A 5 -11.12 2.18 11.27
N PHE A 6 -10.90 2.67 10.05
CA PHE A 6 -10.49 1.86 8.92
C PHE A 6 -8.98 1.95 8.71
N ASP A 7 -8.34 0.80 8.50
CA ASP A 7 -7.13 0.80 7.68
C ASP A 7 -7.48 1.19 6.23
N ASN A 8 -6.49 1.62 5.45
CA ASN A 8 -6.71 2.01 4.08
C ASN A 8 -6.49 0.87 3.09
N SER A 9 -5.23 0.51 2.93
CA SER A 9 -4.73 -0.38 1.90
C SER A 9 -5.24 -1.79 2.19
N GLY A 10 -5.91 -2.46 1.26
CA GLY A 10 -6.49 -3.80 1.46
C GLY A 10 -7.79 -3.82 2.28
N THR A 11 -8.25 -2.66 2.76
CA THR A 11 -9.48 -2.50 3.54
C THR A 11 -10.48 -1.60 2.81
N LEU A 12 -10.17 -0.32 2.65
CA LEU A 12 -10.95 0.61 1.81
C LEU A 12 -10.56 0.52 0.34
N ILE A 13 -9.30 0.17 0.07
CA ILE A 13 -8.74 0.09 -1.27
C ILE A 13 -8.32 -1.34 -1.58
N LYS A 14 -8.89 -1.91 -2.64
CA LYS A 14 -8.35 -3.09 -3.27
C LYS A 14 -7.00 -2.75 -3.88
N ARG A 15 -5.96 -3.45 -3.45
CA ARG A 15 -4.61 -3.28 -4.00
C ARG A 15 -4.40 -4.22 -5.16
N TYR A 16 -3.64 -3.75 -6.12
CA TYR A 16 -3.08 -4.55 -7.18
C TYR A 16 -1.62 -4.17 -7.37
N ARG A 17 -0.75 -5.16 -7.58
CA ARG A 17 0.66 -4.94 -7.86
C ARG A 17 1.00 -5.68 -9.13
N ALA A 18 1.79 -5.06 -9.99
CA ALA A 18 2.39 -5.72 -11.13
C ALA A 18 3.89 -5.76 -10.92
N LEU A 19 4.45 -6.96 -10.92
CA LEU A 19 5.88 -7.21 -10.89
C LEU A 19 6.31 -7.81 -12.22
N LYS A 20 7.21 -7.12 -12.94
CA LYS A 20 7.82 -7.65 -14.16
C LYS A 20 9.18 -8.22 -13.82
N ASN A 21 9.43 -9.47 -14.18
CA ASN A 21 10.78 -10.01 -14.20
C ASN A 21 11.52 -9.49 -15.45
N ILE A 22 12.56 -8.69 -15.27
CA ILE A 22 13.23 -7.99 -16.38
C ILE A 22 13.90 -9.00 -17.33
N LYS A 23 14.46 -10.09 -16.80
CA LYS A 23 15.14 -11.11 -17.61
C LYS A 23 14.19 -11.88 -18.53
N THR A 24 13.00 -12.22 -18.05
CA THR A 24 12.03 -13.06 -18.80
C THR A 24 10.96 -12.24 -19.51
N GLY A 25 10.76 -10.98 -19.10
CA GLY A 25 9.65 -10.14 -19.54
C GLY A 25 8.30 -10.50 -18.94
N GLY A 26 8.19 -11.60 -18.17
CA GLY A 26 6.95 -12.04 -17.55
C GLY A 26 6.46 -11.08 -16.47
N ILE A 27 5.15 -10.82 -16.45
CA ILE A 27 4.49 -10.01 -15.42
C ILE A 27 3.65 -10.92 -14.53
N CYS A 28 3.74 -10.72 -13.23
CA CYS A 28 2.97 -11.42 -12.22
C CYS A 28 2.33 -10.43 -11.24
N ASP A 29 1.18 -10.79 -10.70
CA ASP A 29 0.33 -9.93 -9.89
C ASP A 29 -0.09 -10.52 -8.53
N TYR A 30 0.32 -11.76 -8.25
CA TYR A 30 -0.03 -12.49 -7.03
C TYR A 30 1.10 -12.57 -5.98
N MET A 31 2.31 -12.07 -6.29
CA MET A 31 3.45 -12.14 -5.38
C MET A 31 3.58 -10.89 -4.51
N ASN A 32 3.93 -11.07 -3.23
CA ASN A 32 4.25 -9.97 -2.32
C ASN A 32 5.68 -9.47 -2.59
N SER A 33 5.86 -8.15 -2.68
CA SER A 33 7.15 -7.50 -2.89
C SER A 33 8.16 -7.83 -1.80
N MET A 34 7.72 -7.93 -0.54
CA MET A 34 8.58 -8.30 0.59
C MET A 34 8.99 -9.76 0.46
N ASP A 35 8.06 -10.66 0.14
CA ASP A 35 8.40 -12.06 -0.10
C ASP A 35 9.45 -12.17 -1.21
N ILE A 36 9.39 -11.39 -2.29
CA ILE A 36 10.42 -11.42 -3.35
C ILE A 36 11.78 -10.95 -2.85
N VAL A 37 11.81 -9.92 -1.98
CA VAL A 37 13.05 -9.45 -1.35
C VAL A 37 13.61 -10.49 -0.39
N ASP A 38 12.75 -11.17 0.39
CA ASP A 38 13.11 -12.12 1.43
C ASP A 38 13.35 -13.56 0.94
N TYR A 39 12.78 -13.96 -0.21
CA TYR A 39 12.71 -15.36 -0.64
C TYR A 39 14.08 -15.92 -1.01
N THR A 40 14.91 -15.18 -1.75
CA THR A 40 16.26 -15.63 -2.15
C THR A 40 17.16 -14.45 -2.51
N GLY A 41 18.34 -14.37 -1.89
CA GLY A 41 19.40 -13.43 -2.29
C GLY A 41 19.33 -12.09 -1.56
N ASN A 42 20.44 -11.35 -1.60
CA ASN A 42 20.53 -10.05 -0.95
C ASN A 42 19.87 -9.01 -1.88
N ARG A 43 18.67 -8.51 -1.52
CA ARG A 43 17.84 -7.65 -2.39
C ARG A 43 17.39 -6.38 -1.68
N ALA A 44 17.11 -5.35 -2.48
CA ALA A 44 16.49 -4.11 -2.02
C ALA A 44 15.33 -3.68 -2.93
N LEU A 45 14.21 -3.30 -2.31
CA LEU A 45 13.10 -2.63 -2.95
C LEU A 45 13.35 -1.12 -2.96
N VAL A 46 13.48 -0.56 -4.16
CA VAL A 46 13.71 0.87 -4.38
C VAL A 46 12.46 1.50 -4.98
N VAL A 47 11.95 2.57 -4.36
CA VAL A 47 10.73 3.27 -4.79
C VAL A 47 11.08 4.67 -5.30
N LEU A 48 10.68 4.95 -6.54
CA LEU A 48 10.86 6.26 -7.16
C LEU A 48 9.86 7.27 -6.58
N GLN A 49 10.36 8.41 -6.13
CA GLN A 49 9.53 9.51 -5.59
C GLN A 49 9.10 10.44 -6.73
N THR A 50 8.31 9.91 -7.64
CA THR A 50 7.72 10.64 -8.77
C THR A 50 6.29 10.19 -8.99
N ASP A 51 5.52 10.94 -9.80
CA ASP A 51 4.18 10.52 -10.22
C ASP A 51 4.29 9.49 -11.36
N PRO A 52 3.87 8.23 -11.16
CA PRO A 52 3.97 7.24 -12.22
C PRO A 52 3.02 7.51 -13.39
N ALA A 53 1.83 8.06 -13.12
CA ALA A 53 0.78 8.27 -14.11
C ALA A 53 1.01 9.51 -14.98
N GLU A 54 1.89 10.41 -14.55
CA GLU A 54 2.26 11.60 -15.34
C GLU A 54 3.72 11.59 -15.80
N CYS A 55 4.66 11.23 -14.93
CA CYS A 55 6.08 11.34 -15.21
C CYS A 55 6.64 10.07 -15.85
N LEU A 56 6.46 8.91 -15.19
CA LEU A 56 7.09 7.65 -15.66
C LEU A 56 6.47 7.13 -16.95
N ILE A 57 5.14 7.18 -17.07
CA ILE A 57 4.46 6.66 -18.27
C ILE A 57 4.78 7.48 -19.54
N ASN A 58 5.09 8.76 -19.40
CA ASN A 58 5.40 9.66 -20.52
C ASN A 58 6.90 9.86 -20.76
N ALA A 59 7.77 9.31 -19.91
CA ALA A 59 9.20 9.38 -20.07
C ALA A 59 9.68 8.57 -21.29
N ARG A 60 10.84 8.96 -21.85
CA ARG A 60 11.50 8.18 -22.91
C ARG A 60 11.76 6.75 -22.44
N SER A 61 11.22 5.77 -23.15
CA SER A 61 11.21 4.36 -22.74
C SER A 61 12.58 3.70 -22.89
N ASP A 62 13.42 4.18 -23.82
CA ASP A 62 14.74 3.63 -24.18
C ASP A 62 15.86 4.02 -23.23
N GLN A 63 15.65 5.06 -22.41
CA GLN A 63 16.67 5.51 -21.47
C GLN A 63 16.79 4.54 -20.28
N THR A 64 18.01 4.39 -19.77
CA THR A 64 18.25 3.58 -18.57
C THR A 64 17.65 4.23 -17.33
N LEU A 65 17.40 3.44 -16.29
CA LEU A 65 16.97 3.96 -14.98
C LEU A 65 17.95 4.99 -14.43
N TYR A 66 19.26 4.74 -14.56
CA TYR A 66 20.31 5.69 -14.17
C TYR A 66 20.18 7.03 -14.89
N GLN A 67 20.05 7.02 -16.22
CA GLN A 67 19.91 8.23 -17.02
C GLN A 67 18.65 9.01 -16.65
N PHE A 68 17.53 8.32 -16.45
CA PHE A 68 16.29 8.96 -16.05
C PHE A 68 16.42 9.64 -14.68
N ILE A 69 16.94 8.91 -13.69
CA ILE A 69 17.08 9.41 -12.31
C ILE A 69 17.99 10.65 -12.27
N THR A 70 19.17 10.55 -12.89
CA THR A 70 20.18 11.62 -12.85
C THR A 70 19.77 12.85 -13.65
N ARG A 71 19.26 12.68 -14.87
CA ARG A 71 18.88 13.82 -15.74
C ARG A 71 17.71 14.62 -15.19
N ASN A 72 16.76 13.96 -14.53
CA ASN A 72 15.54 14.58 -14.02
C ASN A 72 15.61 14.88 -12.52
N ASN A 73 16.75 14.62 -11.87
CA ASN A 73 16.93 14.76 -10.43
C ASN A 73 15.81 14.06 -9.61
N VAL A 74 15.44 12.86 -10.05
CA VAL A 74 14.34 12.10 -9.43
C VAL A 74 14.83 11.54 -8.10
N LYS A 75 14.15 11.91 -7.03
CA LYS A 75 14.41 11.31 -5.71
C LYS A 75 13.91 9.86 -5.69
N PHE A 76 14.58 9.01 -4.95
CA PHE A 76 14.15 7.65 -4.68
C PHE A 76 14.59 7.24 -3.28
N ASN A 77 13.96 6.23 -2.72
CA ASN A 77 14.30 5.69 -1.41
C ASN A 77 14.32 4.16 -1.45
N VAL A 78 15.26 3.56 -0.72
CA VAL A 78 15.20 2.14 -0.35
C VAL A 78 14.06 1.97 0.67
N SER A 79 12.97 1.33 0.23
CA SER A 79 11.79 1.12 1.08
C SER A 79 11.92 -0.09 1.98
N TYR A 80 12.65 -1.11 1.52
CA TYR A 80 12.89 -2.35 2.25
C TYR A 80 14.15 -3.01 1.66
N SER A 81 14.97 -3.61 2.50
CA SER A 81 16.21 -4.28 2.08
C SER A 81 16.54 -5.42 3.04
N SER A 82 17.04 -6.52 2.50
CA SER A 82 17.57 -7.64 3.29
C SER A 82 19.01 -7.41 3.78
N GLY A 83 19.68 -6.38 3.27
CA GLY A 83 21.05 -6.01 3.61
C GLY A 83 21.26 -4.50 3.69
N ASP A 84 22.45 -4.09 4.14
CA ASP A 84 22.81 -2.68 4.22
C ASP A 84 23.08 -2.10 2.83
N ILE A 85 22.27 -1.13 2.41
CA ILE A 85 22.49 -0.40 1.17
C ILE A 85 22.01 1.05 1.31
N SER A 86 22.83 2.00 0.86
CA SER A 86 22.46 3.41 0.80
C SER A 86 21.87 3.79 -0.57
N ASN A 87 21.18 4.94 -0.63
CA ASN A 87 20.72 5.48 -1.91
C ASN A 87 21.90 5.79 -2.86
N GLU A 88 23.09 6.11 -2.34
CA GLU A 88 24.28 6.36 -3.16
C GLU A 88 24.80 5.08 -3.81
N ASP A 89 24.80 3.98 -3.07
CA ASP A 89 25.19 2.66 -3.57
C ASP A 89 24.25 2.21 -4.70
N VAL A 90 22.93 2.32 -4.50
CA VAL A 90 21.93 2.04 -5.55
C VAL A 90 22.24 2.84 -6.82
N LEU A 91 22.52 4.14 -6.69
CA LEU A 91 22.79 4.99 -7.84
C LEU A 91 24.10 4.60 -8.55
N ASN A 92 25.10 4.14 -7.80
CA ASN A 92 26.36 3.66 -8.35
C ASN A 92 26.18 2.35 -9.13
N ASP A 93 25.43 1.40 -8.57
CA ASP A 93 25.13 0.12 -9.23
C ASP A 93 24.35 0.31 -10.53
N LEU A 94 23.37 1.23 -10.51
CA LEU A 94 22.59 1.58 -11.70
C LEU A 94 23.44 2.10 -12.86
N LYS A 95 24.65 2.63 -12.65
CA LYS A 95 25.54 3.08 -13.75
C LYS A 95 25.90 1.96 -14.71
N GLN A 96 26.00 0.74 -14.21
CA GLN A 96 26.36 -0.44 -14.98
C GLN A 96 25.14 -1.29 -15.34
N ASP A 97 23.95 -0.94 -14.86
CA ASP A 97 22.71 -1.64 -15.14
C ASP A 97 22.11 -1.19 -16.48
N SER A 98 21.50 -2.12 -17.21
CA SER A 98 20.91 -1.88 -18.53
C SER A 98 19.40 -1.76 -18.52
N SER A 99 18.76 -1.86 -17.35
CA SER A 99 17.31 -1.78 -17.23
C SER A 99 16.83 -0.38 -17.58
N THR A 100 15.64 -0.34 -18.18
CA THR A 100 15.14 0.85 -18.84
C THR A 100 13.86 1.35 -18.20
N ILE A 101 13.47 2.57 -18.55
CA ILE A 101 12.16 3.10 -18.16
C ILE A 101 11.02 2.26 -18.74
N ASN A 102 11.21 1.62 -19.90
CA ASN A 102 10.20 0.71 -20.44
C ASN A 102 9.84 -0.42 -19.46
N ASP A 103 10.80 -0.93 -18.68
CA ASP A 103 10.53 -2.00 -17.71
C ASP A 103 9.55 -1.55 -16.62
N ILE A 104 9.67 -0.31 -16.14
CA ILE A 104 8.73 0.28 -15.19
C ILE A 104 7.41 0.64 -15.88
N GLN A 105 7.43 1.10 -17.14
CA GLN A 105 6.21 1.40 -17.88
C GLN A 105 5.35 0.15 -18.11
N ASP A 106 5.96 -1.00 -18.34
CA ASP A 106 5.25 -2.27 -18.49
C ASP A 106 4.49 -2.65 -17.21
N SER A 107 5.10 -2.48 -16.03
CA SER A 107 4.38 -2.71 -14.76
C SER A 107 3.27 -1.67 -14.55
N ILE A 108 3.49 -0.39 -14.92
CA ILE A 108 2.44 0.64 -14.87
C ILE A 108 1.25 0.26 -15.76
N ARG A 109 1.49 -0.13 -17.02
CA ARG A 109 0.45 -0.52 -17.98
C ARG A 109 -0.36 -1.70 -17.44
N ALA A 110 0.31 -2.72 -16.89
CA ALA A 110 -0.36 -3.88 -16.31
C ALA A 110 -1.31 -3.50 -15.15
N VAL A 111 -0.95 -2.51 -14.32
CA VAL A 111 -1.85 -1.99 -13.28
C VAL A 111 -3.03 -1.20 -13.89
N MET A 112 -2.75 -0.34 -14.88
CA MET A 112 -3.77 0.49 -15.53
C MET A 112 -4.79 -0.34 -16.32
N GLU A 113 -4.37 -1.43 -16.97
CA GLU A 113 -5.25 -2.34 -17.71
C GLU A 113 -6.32 -2.98 -16.81
N LYS A 114 -5.98 -3.21 -15.54
CA LYS A 114 -6.92 -3.70 -14.52
C LYS A 114 -7.84 -2.59 -13.97
N LYS A 115 -7.72 -1.36 -14.49
CA LYS A 115 -8.45 -0.16 -14.05
C LYS A 115 -8.16 0.24 -12.60
N TYR A 116 -6.96 -0.06 -12.10
CA TYR A 116 -6.46 0.43 -10.82
C TYR A 116 -5.73 1.75 -11.04
N ASN A 117 -5.85 2.67 -10.08
CA ASN A 117 -5.16 3.94 -10.13
C ASN A 117 -3.82 3.83 -9.38
N VAL A 118 -2.72 4.05 -10.10
CA VAL A 118 -1.35 3.98 -9.58
C VAL A 118 -1.05 5.09 -8.56
N GLN A 119 -1.76 6.22 -8.61
CA GLN A 119 -1.60 7.29 -7.62
C GLN A 119 -2.17 6.92 -6.24
N ILE A 120 -3.06 5.92 -6.20
CA ILE A 120 -3.79 5.52 -5.00
C ILE A 120 -2.97 4.55 -4.11
N CYS A 121 -2.00 3.80 -4.67
CA CYS A 121 -1.13 2.91 -3.90
C CYS A 121 0.36 3.08 -4.27
N SER A 122 1.20 3.33 -3.25
CA SER A 122 2.67 3.20 -3.11
C SER A 122 3.65 3.44 -4.28
N GLY A 123 3.23 3.85 -5.48
CA GLY A 123 4.11 4.28 -6.56
C GLY A 123 4.78 3.14 -7.34
N SER A 124 5.72 3.51 -8.21
CA SER A 124 6.50 2.59 -9.04
C SER A 124 7.96 2.59 -8.64
N GLY A 125 8.64 1.47 -8.88
CA GLY A 125 10.00 1.24 -8.46
C GLY A 125 10.58 -0.02 -9.08
N PHE A 126 11.60 -0.55 -8.43
CA PHE A 126 12.30 -1.75 -8.88
C PHE A 126 12.92 -2.50 -7.70
N ILE A 127 13.21 -3.79 -7.92
CA ILE A 127 13.93 -4.64 -6.97
C ILE A 127 15.31 -4.93 -7.54
N MET A 128 16.33 -4.58 -6.79
CA MET A 128 17.74 -4.74 -7.13
C MET A 128 18.34 -5.89 -6.32
N ASN A 129 19.18 -6.69 -6.98
CA ASN A 129 20.03 -7.68 -6.35
C ASN A 129 21.37 -7.04 -5.97
N LEU A 130 21.65 -7.01 -4.65
CA LEU A 130 22.78 -6.32 -4.05
C LEU A 130 24.11 -7.04 -4.29
N ASP A 131 24.08 -8.35 -4.55
CA ASP A 131 25.30 -9.12 -4.84
C ASP A 131 25.79 -8.86 -6.27
N THR A 132 24.88 -8.53 -7.19
CA THR A 132 25.18 -8.31 -8.62
C THR A 132 25.09 -6.85 -9.06
N GLY A 133 24.48 -5.98 -8.25
CA GLY A 133 24.16 -4.60 -8.61
C GLY A 133 23.14 -4.47 -9.76
N LYS A 134 22.39 -5.53 -10.07
CA LYS A 134 21.45 -5.57 -11.20
C LYS A 134 20.01 -5.44 -10.75
N VAL A 135 19.21 -4.77 -11.58
CA VAL A 135 17.77 -4.73 -11.38
C VAL A 135 17.16 -6.03 -11.92
N GLU A 136 16.50 -6.78 -11.05
CA GLU A 136 15.88 -8.06 -11.41
C GLU A 136 14.40 -7.91 -11.75
N PHE A 137 13.74 -6.94 -11.12
CA PHE A 137 12.30 -6.72 -11.29
C PHE A 137 11.95 -5.24 -11.34
N SER A 138 10.97 -4.88 -12.17
CA SER A 138 10.23 -3.63 -11.98
C SER A 138 8.95 -3.93 -11.21
N ILE A 139 8.48 -2.93 -10.46
CA ILE A 139 7.26 -3.05 -9.67
C ILE A 139 6.43 -1.77 -9.74
N THR A 140 5.12 -1.95 -9.88
CA THR A 140 4.14 -0.88 -9.71
C THR A 140 3.01 -1.36 -8.84
N ALA A 141 2.65 -0.56 -7.83
CA ALA A 141 1.43 -0.76 -7.06
C ALA A 141 0.34 0.20 -7.55
N GLY A 142 -0.91 -0.23 -7.50
CA GLY A 142 -2.07 0.61 -7.72
C GLY A 142 -3.23 0.19 -6.84
N GLY A 143 -4.18 1.11 -6.70
CA GLY A 143 -5.32 0.96 -5.82
C GLY A 143 -6.62 1.28 -6.53
N LYS A 144 -7.68 0.56 -6.15
CA LYS A 144 -9.05 0.90 -6.50
C LYS A 144 -9.91 0.75 -5.25
N ILE A 145 -10.72 1.77 -4.95
CA ILE A 145 -11.66 1.71 -3.84
C ILE A 145 -12.61 0.52 -4.04
N PHE A 146 -12.83 -0.28 -2.98
CA PHE A 146 -13.80 -1.37 -3.06
C PHE A 146 -15.19 -0.79 -3.37
N PRO A 147 -15.97 -1.41 -4.28
CA PRO A 147 -17.26 -0.87 -4.72
C PRO A 147 -18.21 -0.51 -3.58
N GLU A 148 -18.18 -1.26 -2.49
CA GLU A 148 -19.09 -1.15 -1.33
C GLU A 148 -18.73 -0.01 -0.39
N VAL A 149 -17.50 0.52 -0.44
CA VAL A 149 -16.99 1.51 0.53
C VAL A 149 -17.85 2.77 0.58
N ILE A 150 -18.29 3.28 -0.58
CA ILE A 150 -19.12 4.49 -0.64
C ILE A 150 -20.43 4.26 0.13
N LYS A 151 -21.09 3.12 -0.13
CA LYS A 151 -22.33 2.73 0.54
C LYS A 151 -22.12 2.55 2.05
N VAL A 152 -21.05 1.87 2.45
CA VAL A 152 -20.71 1.66 3.87
C VAL A 152 -20.50 2.99 4.58
N VAL A 153 -19.72 3.90 4.01
CA VAL A 153 -19.45 5.22 4.59
C VAL A 153 -20.74 6.05 4.72
N GLU A 154 -21.59 6.04 3.69
CA GLU A 154 -22.89 6.73 3.75
C GLU A 154 -23.80 6.18 4.84
N GLU A 155 -23.86 4.85 4.97
CA GLU A 155 -24.71 4.19 5.96
C GLU A 155 -24.21 4.40 7.40
N LEU A 156 -22.91 4.32 7.64
CA LEU A 156 -22.31 4.65 8.93
C LEU A 156 -22.63 6.10 9.36
N LYS A 157 -22.54 7.06 8.42
CA LYS A 157 -22.94 8.46 8.68
C LYS A 157 -24.40 8.60 9.03
N LYS A 158 -25.32 7.92 8.32
CA LYS A 158 -26.76 7.94 8.63
C LYS A 158 -27.05 7.42 10.03
N ARG A 159 -26.22 6.50 10.53
CA ARG A 159 -26.30 5.94 11.89
C ARG A 159 -25.61 6.79 12.95
N ASN A 160 -25.12 7.99 12.60
CA ASN A 160 -24.33 8.87 13.46
C ASN A 160 -23.10 8.18 14.06
N ILE A 161 -22.44 7.34 13.26
CA ILE A 161 -21.18 6.69 13.61
C ILE A 161 -20.03 7.50 13.02
N GLU A 162 -19.08 7.90 13.86
CA GLU A 162 -17.90 8.64 13.42
C GLU A 162 -16.94 7.73 12.65
N ILE A 163 -16.31 8.28 11.61
CA ILE A 163 -15.45 7.49 10.71
C ILE A 163 -14.05 8.09 10.71
N PHE A 164 -13.06 7.23 10.94
CA PHE A 164 -11.64 7.56 10.93
C PHE A 164 -10.86 6.65 9.99
N ILE A 165 -9.74 7.14 9.48
CA ILE A 165 -8.78 6.36 8.67
C ILE A 165 -7.42 6.40 9.36
N ALA A 166 -6.81 5.23 9.60
CA ALA A 166 -5.47 5.11 10.14
C ALA A 166 -4.61 4.17 9.28
N SER A 167 -3.65 4.73 8.53
CA SER A 167 -2.82 3.97 7.59
C SER A 167 -1.37 4.42 7.58
N GLY A 168 -0.46 3.51 7.24
CA GLY A 168 0.96 3.81 6.98
C GLY A 168 1.20 4.57 5.67
N ASP A 169 0.17 4.71 4.83
CA ASP A 169 0.26 5.45 3.57
C ASP A 169 0.51 6.94 3.80
N ARG A 170 1.07 7.61 2.79
CA ARG A 170 1.37 9.04 2.84
C ARG A 170 0.09 9.83 3.11
N LYS A 171 0.15 10.78 4.03
CA LYS A 171 -0.98 11.64 4.43
C LYS A 171 -1.71 12.26 3.24
N LYS A 172 -1.00 12.80 2.25
CA LYS A 172 -1.59 13.40 1.05
C LYS A 172 -2.51 12.43 0.27
N SER A 173 -2.06 11.20 0.06
CA SER A 173 -2.86 10.17 -0.64
C SER A 173 -4.12 9.80 0.15
N LEU A 174 -4.03 9.76 1.49
CA LEU A 174 -5.19 9.50 2.34
C LEU A 174 -6.16 10.68 2.40
N GLU A 175 -5.66 11.92 2.36
CA GLU A 175 -6.51 13.12 2.30
C GLU A 175 -7.32 13.17 0.99
N GLU A 176 -6.71 12.77 -0.13
CA GLU A 176 -7.39 12.63 -1.42
C GLU A 176 -8.48 11.55 -1.38
N LEU A 177 -8.16 10.38 -0.81
CA LEU A 177 -9.14 9.32 -0.57
C LEU A 177 -10.29 9.80 0.33
N ALA A 178 -9.96 10.39 1.47
CA ALA A 178 -10.94 10.86 2.45
C ALA A 178 -11.86 11.90 1.83
N LYS A 179 -11.34 12.82 1.02
CA LYS A 179 -12.15 13.76 0.24
C LYS A 179 -13.10 13.02 -0.71
N PHE A 180 -12.63 11.99 -1.40
CA PHE A 180 -13.45 11.21 -2.34
C PHE A 180 -14.61 10.49 -1.64
N ILE A 181 -14.39 9.91 -0.46
CA ILE A 181 -15.43 9.25 0.34
C ILE A 181 -16.07 10.17 1.40
N SER A 182 -15.81 11.48 1.31
CA SER A 182 -16.35 12.53 2.17
C SER A 182 -16.09 12.36 3.68
N ILE A 183 -14.93 11.83 4.07
CA ILE A 183 -14.48 11.75 5.47
C ILE A 183 -13.72 13.04 5.83
N PRO A 184 -13.96 13.66 7.00
CA PRO A 184 -13.25 14.86 7.43
C PRO A 184 -11.74 14.64 7.51
N GLN A 185 -10.95 15.59 7.02
CA GLN A 185 -9.49 15.49 7.07
C GLN A 185 -8.94 15.40 8.50
N SER A 186 -9.66 15.97 9.48
CA SER A 186 -9.34 15.82 10.92
C SER A 186 -9.34 14.38 11.40
N ASN A 187 -10.04 13.49 10.68
CA ASN A 187 -10.21 12.09 11.04
C ASN A 187 -9.24 11.17 10.28
N VAL A 188 -8.25 11.75 9.59
CA VAL A 188 -7.27 11.03 8.76
C VAL A 188 -5.90 11.04 9.41
N PHE A 189 -5.43 9.85 9.77
CA PHE A 189 -4.12 9.61 10.37
C PHE A 189 -3.23 8.85 9.38
N GLY A 190 -2.45 9.61 8.60
CA GLY A 190 -1.45 9.06 7.68
C GLY A 190 -0.10 8.81 8.31
N THR A 191 0.74 8.03 7.62
CA THR A 191 2.07 7.60 8.09
C THR A 191 2.02 6.96 9.48
N ALA A 192 0.90 6.30 9.81
CA ALA A 192 0.69 5.66 11.10
C ALA A 192 1.39 4.29 11.12
N SER A 193 2.40 4.14 11.98
CA SER A 193 3.00 2.85 12.29
C SER A 193 2.00 1.94 13.01
N THR A 194 2.28 0.63 13.08
CA THR A 194 1.46 -0.35 13.83
C THR A 194 1.17 0.10 15.26
N LYS A 195 2.17 0.65 15.95
CA LYS A 195 2.00 1.20 17.31
C LYS A 195 1.16 2.48 17.30
N ARG A 196 1.36 3.37 16.34
CA ARG A 196 0.55 4.60 16.26
C ARG A 196 -0.93 4.30 16.00
N LYS A 197 -1.24 3.27 15.20
CA LYS A 197 -2.64 2.83 15.01
C LYS A 197 -3.29 2.40 16.32
N GLN A 198 -2.57 1.64 17.16
CA GLN A 198 -3.03 1.27 18.49
C GLN A 198 -3.31 2.51 19.36
N GLU A 199 -2.38 3.46 19.39
CA GLU A 199 -2.54 4.71 20.16
C GLU A 199 -3.77 5.51 19.71
N ILE A 200 -4.01 5.61 18.40
CA ILE A 200 -5.20 6.27 17.86
C ILE A 200 -6.48 5.59 18.34
N VAL A 201 -6.57 4.26 18.27
CA VAL A 201 -7.73 3.52 18.77
C VAL A 201 -7.92 3.79 20.27
N LYS A 202 -6.84 3.74 21.05
CA LYS A 202 -6.88 4.02 22.48
C LYS A 202 -7.38 5.44 22.81
N GLU A 203 -6.86 6.45 22.11
CA GLU A 203 -7.30 7.85 22.24
C GLU A 203 -8.79 8.01 21.92
N LEU A 204 -9.29 7.34 20.88
CA LEU A 204 -10.70 7.39 20.51
C LEU A 204 -11.61 6.69 21.52
N LYS A 205 -11.15 5.61 22.16
CA LYS A 205 -11.93 4.87 23.17
C LYS A 205 -12.29 5.69 24.41
N GLU A 206 -11.62 6.82 24.64
CA GLU A 206 -12.00 7.75 25.72
C GLU A 206 -13.38 8.38 25.50
N ASN A 207 -13.85 8.46 24.24
CA ASN A 207 -15.09 9.15 23.86
C ASN A 207 -16.06 8.27 23.05
N TYR A 208 -15.55 7.19 22.45
CA TYR A 208 -16.28 6.31 21.54
C TYR A 208 -16.17 4.86 21.97
N LYS A 209 -17.20 4.07 21.62
CA LYS A 209 -17.02 2.63 21.44
C LYS A 209 -16.48 2.41 20.03
N VAL A 210 -15.33 1.76 19.90
CA VAL A 210 -14.51 1.76 18.68
C VAL A 210 -14.48 0.38 18.05
N MET A 211 -14.84 0.33 16.76
CA MET A 211 -14.55 -0.79 15.89
C MET A 211 -13.31 -0.48 15.05
N MET A 212 -12.32 -1.38 15.05
CA MET A 212 -11.16 -1.29 14.15
C MET A 212 -11.35 -2.29 13.01
N VAL A 213 -11.36 -1.82 11.77
CA VAL A 213 -11.47 -2.65 10.56
C VAL A 213 -10.15 -2.60 9.80
N GLY A 214 -9.54 -3.75 9.53
CA GLY A 214 -8.24 -3.84 8.88
C GLY A 214 -8.03 -5.17 8.16
N ASN A 215 -6.91 -5.33 7.48
CA ASN A 215 -6.65 -6.51 6.63
C ASN A 215 -5.34 -7.25 6.97
N GLY A 216 -4.48 -6.67 7.82
CA GLY A 216 -3.07 -7.05 7.84
C GLY A 216 -2.42 -7.13 9.22
N ALA A 217 -1.19 -7.65 9.25
CA ALA A 217 -0.41 -7.79 10.47
C ALA A 217 -0.07 -6.45 11.15
N ASN A 218 -0.08 -5.36 10.40
CA ASN A 218 0.08 -4.00 10.91
C ASN A 218 -1.11 -3.52 11.76
N ASP A 219 -2.24 -4.23 11.73
CA ASP A 219 -3.46 -3.87 12.45
C ASP A 219 -3.66 -4.68 13.74
N ILE A 220 -2.90 -5.75 13.96
CA ILE A 220 -3.02 -6.67 15.11
C ILE A 220 -3.12 -5.92 16.45
N LEU A 221 -2.26 -4.92 16.67
CA LEU A 221 -2.27 -4.16 17.94
C LEU A 221 -3.52 -3.28 18.06
N ALA A 222 -4.00 -2.74 16.95
CA ALA A 222 -5.21 -1.92 16.92
C ALA A 222 -6.47 -2.78 17.08
N PHE A 223 -6.51 -3.99 16.53
CA PHE A 223 -7.59 -4.97 16.76
C PHE A 223 -7.73 -5.27 18.24
N LYS A 224 -6.62 -5.63 18.91
CA LYS A 224 -6.63 -5.97 20.34
C LYS A 224 -6.97 -4.81 21.26
N GLU A 225 -6.76 -3.57 20.82
CA GLU A 225 -7.08 -2.38 21.60
C GLU A 225 -8.54 -1.93 21.42
N ALA A 226 -9.14 -2.19 20.26
CA ALA A 226 -10.50 -1.80 19.93
C ALA A 226 -11.54 -2.48 20.85
N ASP A 227 -12.78 -1.99 20.82
CA ASP A 227 -13.89 -2.71 21.47
C ASP A 227 -14.34 -3.90 20.62
N ILE A 228 -14.21 -3.79 19.30
CA ILE A 228 -14.30 -4.90 18.35
C ILE A 228 -13.23 -4.73 17.26
N GLY A 229 -12.32 -5.69 17.13
CA GLY A 229 -11.41 -5.84 16.00
C GLY A 229 -12.04 -6.68 14.89
N VAL A 230 -12.14 -6.13 13.69
CA VAL A 230 -12.70 -6.78 12.51
C VAL A 230 -11.63 -6.95 11.44
N LEU A 231 -11.34 -8.19 11.09
CA LEU A 231 -10.47 -8.53 9.97
C LEU A 231 -11.32 -8.66 8.70
N THR A 232 -11.01 -7.88 7.66
CA THR A 232 -11.56 -8.09 6.32
C THR A 232 -10.64 -8.95 5.45
N LEU A 233 -11.23 -9.95 4.80
CA LEU A 233 -10.57 -10.81 3.81
C LEU A 233 -10.89 -10.41 2.36
N GLN A 234 -11.56 -9.28 2.14
CA GLN A 234 -12.03 -8.84 0.82
C GLN A 234 -10.90 -8.59 -0.20
N GLN A 235 -9.67 -8.37 0.28
CA GLN A 235 -8.47 -8.26 -0.55
C GLN A 235 -8.08 -9.59 -1.24
N ASP A 236 -8.60 -10.73 -0.78
CA ASP A 236 -8.33 -12.07 -1.34
C ASP A 236 -6.82 -12.42 -1.34
N GLU A 237 -6.15 -12.07 -0.24
CA GLU A 237 -4.75 -12.40 0.02
C GLU A 237 -4.64 -13.43 1.15
N LYS A 238 -3.58 -14.23 1.14
CA LYS A 238 -3.30 -15.16 2.25
C LYS A 238 -2.97 -14.36 3.50
N VAL A 239 -3.80 -14.49 4.53
CA VAL A 239 -3.59 -13.85 5.82
C VAL A 239 -2.89 -14.81 6.78
N PRO A 240 -1.80 -14.40 7.46
CA PRO A 240 -1.16 -15.21 8.50
C PRO A 240 -2.11 -15.47 9.68
N GLU A 241 -2.07 -16.68 10.25
CA GLU A 241 -2.94 -17.12 11.35
C GLU A 241 -2.93 -16.16 12.56
N LYS A 242 -1.75 -15.61 12.90
CA LYS A 242 -1.61 -14.60 13.97
C LYS A 242 -2.47 -13.34 13.79
N VAL A 243 -2.88 -13.03 12.55
CA VAL A 243 -3.74 -11.88 12.25
C VAL A 243 -5.20 -12.25 12.48
N SER A 244 -5.64 -13.41 12.00
CA SER A 244 -6.99 -13.92 12.25
C SER A 244 -7.25 -14.14 13.73
N ASP A 245 -6.28 -14.68 14.46
CA ASP A 245 -6.39 -14.92 15.91
C ASP A 245 -6.46 -13.62 16.74
N ALA A 246 -6.05 -12.49 16.16
CA ALA A 246 -6.04 -11.20 16.84
C ALA A 246 -7.33 -10.40 16.65
N ALA A 247 -8.18 -10.78 15.68
CA ALA A 247 -9.44 -10.12 15.41
C ALA A 247 -10.58 -10.86 16.12
N ASP A 248 -11.60 -10.12 16.56
CA ASP A 248 -12.80 -10.68 17.19
C ASP A 248 -13.75 -11.25 16.14
N LEU A 249 -13.80 -10.63 14.96
CA LEU A 249 -14.68 -11.01 13.84
C LEU A 249 -13.92 -10.97 12.51
N ILE A 250 -14.37 -11.81 11.58
CA ILE A 250 -13.85 -11.89 10.21
C ILE A 250 -15.01 -11.64 9.24
N VAL A 251 -14.79 -10.76 8.26
CA VAL A 251 -15.75 -10.46 7.19
C VAL A 251 -15.10 -10.69 5.82
N HIS A 252 -15.91 -11.05 4.82
CA HIS A 252 -15.43 -11.28 3.45
C HIS A 252 -15.75 -10.11 2.51
N ASN A 253 -16.72 -9.28 2.89
CA ASN A 253 -17.07 -8.02 2.26
C ASN A 253 -17.17 -6.94 3.34
N ILE A 254 -16.59 -5.77 3.08
CA ILE A 254 -16.65 -4.63 4.00
C ILE A 254 -18.08 -4.18 4.32
N GLU A 255 -19.07 -4.52 3.48
CA GLU A 255 -20.48 -4.25 3.76
C GLU A 255 -20.99 -4.98 5.01
N GLU A 256 -20.47 -6.17 5.32
CA GLU A 256 -20.90 -6.99 6.46
C GLU A 256 -20.66 -6.31 7.82
N ILE A 257 -19.77 -5.32 7.89
CA ILE A 257 -19.55 -4.58 9.14
C ILE A 257 -20.80 -3.81 9.58
N LEU A 258 -21.71 -3.51 8.65
CA LEU A 258 -22.97 -2.83 8.93
C LEU A 258 -23.93 -3.71 9.76
N ASP A 259 -23.72 -5.02 9.82
CA ASP A 259 -24.54 -5.95 10.58
C ASP A 259 -23.97 -6.24 11.99
N ILE A 260 -22.78 -5.71 12.30
CA ILE A 260 -22.12 -5.89 13.59
C ILE A 260 -22.62 -4.84 14.58
N ASP A 261 -23.19 -5.30 15.70
CA ASP A 261 -23.56 -4.40 16.81
C ASP A 261 -22.40 -4.26 17.80
N PHE A 262 -22.09 -3.01 18.13
CA PHE A 262 -21.07 -2.63 19.11
C PHE A 262 -21.49 -1.37 19.85
#